data_AF-A0A7C2E812-F1
#
_entry.id   AF-A0A7C2E812-F1
#
_cell.length_a   1.000
_cell.length_b   1.000
_cell.length_c   1.000
_cell.angle_alpha   90.00
_cell.angle_beta   90.00
_cell.angle_gamma   90.00
#
_symmetry.space_group_name_H-M   'P 1'
#
loop_
_entity.id
_entity.type
_entity.pdbx_description
1 polymer ?
#
loop_
_entity_poly.entity_id
_entity_poly.type
_entity_poly.pdbx_seq_one_letter_code
_entity_poly.pdbx_strand_id
1 'polypeptide(L)'
;MSVRVCVEPRSLEALLDALAGLSFPVNPQIYHQAGIGYVHPDGREEVVPVTLVEFPAFSGRVAEVRHALRANGLSAATVDVRSMLDELRSDARAESGQEGHPCQPMKIYRRLPLS
;
A
#
# COMPACT_ATOMS: atom_id res chain seq x y z
N MET A 1 11.25 -8.49 0.95
CA MET A 1 10.56 -7.19 0.74
C MET A 1 9.08 -7.42 1.01
N SER A 2 8.36 -6.42 1.48
CA SER A 2 6.89 -6.46 1.62
C SER A 2 6.27 -5.58 0.53
N VAL A 3 5.17 -6.04 -0.05
CA VAL A 3 4.35 -5.23 -0.96
C VAL A 3 3.09 -4.88 -0.21
N ARG A 4 2.77 -3.58 -0.20
CA ARG A 4 1.54 -3.03 0.35
C ARG A 4 0.72 -2.44 -0.77
N VAL A 5 -0.55 -2.79 -0.83
CA VAL A 5 -1.50 -2.28 -1.82
C VAL A 5 -2.69 -1.70 -1.08
N CYS A 6 -2.98 -0.42 -1.29
CA CYS A 6 -4.15 0.25 -0.72
C CYS A 6 -5.26 0.36 -1.77
N VAL A 7 -6.36 -0.36 -1.62
CA VAL A 7 -7.49 -0.28 -2.56
C VAL A 7 -8.73 0.29 -1.90
N GLU A 8 -9.62 0.86 -2.71
CA GLU A 8 -10.97 1.12 -2.23
C GLU A 8 -11.60 -0.20 -1.76
N PRO A 9 -12.44 -0.21 -0.71
CA PRO A 9 -13.02 -1.46 -0.18
C PRO A 9 -13.74 -2.31 -1.22
N ARG A 10 -14.44 -1.67 -2.18
CA ARG A 10 -15.14 -2.33 -3.29
C ARG A 10 -14.23 -3.00 -4.32
N SER A 11 -12.96 -2.62 -4.35
CA SER A 11 -11.97 -3.15 -5.31
C SER A 11 -11.13 -4.29 -4.72
N LEU A 12 -11.40 -4.72 -3.48
CA LEU A 12 -10.67 -5.81 -2.83
C LEU A 12 -10.77 -7.11 -3.62
N GLU A 13 -11.96 -7.46 -4.11
CA GLU A 13 -12.18 -8.70 -4.85
C GLU A 13 -11.35 -8.73 -6.14
N ALA A 14 -11.39 -7.65 -6.93
CA ALA A 14 -10.57 -7.50 -8.13
C ALA A 14 -9.06 -7.57 -7.83
N LEU A 15 -8.61 -7.05 -6.68
CA LEU A 15 -7.23 -7.19 -6.23
C LEU A 15 -6.88 -8.64 -5.91
N LEU A 16 -7.73 -9.35 -5.17
CA LEU A 16 -7.48 -10.75 -4.81
C LEU A 16 -7.46 -11.65 -6.05
N ASP A 17 -8.33 -11.40 -7.03
CA ASP A 17 -8.34 -12.12 -8.30
C ASP A 17 -7.05 -11.87 -9.11
N ALA A 18 -6.61 -10.61 -9.18
CA ALA A 18 -5.33 -10.26 -9.79
C ALA A 18 -4.13 -10.93 -9.11
N LEU A 19 -4.16 -11.06 -7.78
CA LEU A 19 -3.12 -11.75 -7.01
C LEU A 19 -3.17 -13.27 -7.20
N ALA A 20 -4.35 -13.85 -7.35
CA ALA A 20 -4.52 -15.27 -7.64
C ALA A 20 -3.98 -15.66 -9.03
N GLY A 21 -3.98 -14.72 -9.98
CA GLY A 21 -3.41 -14.90 -11.31
C GLY A 21 -1.87 -14.82 -11.39
N LEU A 22 -1.17 -14.53 -10.29
CA LEU A 22 0.30 -14.48 -10.27
C LEU A 22 0.90 -15.87 -10.50
N SER A 23 2.09 -15.93 -11.09
CA SER A 23 2.79 -17.20 -11.34
C SER A 23 3.34 -17.85 -10.06
N PHE A 24 3.01 -17.32 -8.89
CA PHE A 24 3.53 -17.73 -7.60
C PHE A 24 2.48 -17.46 -6.52
N PRO A 25 2.43 -18.29 -5.47
CA PRO A 25 1.51 -18.07 -4.37
C PRO A 25 1.93 -16.83 -3.56
N VAL A 26 0.95 -16.01 -3.21
CA VAL A 26 1.10 -14.95 -2.22
C VAL A 26 0.22 -15.27 -1.02
N ASN A 27 0.68 -14.93 0.18
CA ASN A 27 -0.13 -15.00 1.39
C ASN A 27 -0.48 -13.58 1.85
N PRO A 28 -1.62 -13.01 1.39
CA PRO A 28 -2.01 -11.66 1.73
C PRO A 28 -2.59 -11.56 3.15
N GLN A 29 -2.10 -10.59 3.90
CA GLN A 29 -2.77 -10.06 5.10
C GLN A 29 -3.64 -8.88 4.69
N ILE A 30 -4.90 -8.89 5.13
CA ILE A 30 -5.90 -7.89 4.74
C ILE A 30 -6.31 -7.09 5.97
N TYR A 31 -6.19 -5.76 5.88
CA TYR A 31 -6.62 -4.82 6.91
C TYR A 31 -7.77 -3.97 6.36
N HIS A 32 -8.99 -4.29 6.79
CA HIS A 32 -10.22 -3.57 6.39
C HIS A 32 -10.37 -2.21 7.09
N GLN A 33 -9.69 -2.02 8.22
CA GLN A 33 -9.69 -0.77 8.99
C GLN A 33 -8.40 0.01 8.75
N ALA A 34 -8.15 0.33 7.48
CA ALA A 34 -7.03 1.16 7.06
C ALA A 34 -7.51 2.49 6.49
N GLY A 35 -6.63 3.48 6.51
CA GLY A 35 -6.91 4.81 6.00
C GLY A 35 -5.67 5.45 5.41
N ILE A 36 -5.87 6.28 4.39
CA ILE A 36 -4.84 7.10 3.79
C ILE A 36 -5.05 8.54 4.23
N GLY A 37 -4.09 9.10 4.97
CA GLY A 37 -4.04 10.52 5.28
C GLY A 37 -3.42 11.32 4.14
N TYR A 38 -4.17 12.30 3.66
CA TYR A 38 -3.70 13.36 2.77
C TYR A 38 -3.63 14.67 3.56
N VAL A 39 -2.53 15.40 3.39
CA VAL A 39 -2.45 16.78 3.85
C VAL A 39 -2.81 17.65 2.65
N HIS A 40 -3.71 18.60 2.83
CA HIS A 40 -4.08 19.57 1.82
C HIS A 40 -3.10 20.75 1.85
N PRO A 41 -2.93 21.52 0.76
CA PRO A 41 -2.07 22.70 0.76
C PRO A 41 -2.43 23.76 1.82
N ASP A 42 -3.66 23.75 2.33
CA ASP A 42 -4.16 24.62 3.40
C ASP A 42 -3.89 24.07 4.82
N GLY A 43 -3.18 22.94 4.92
CA GLY A 43 -2.83 22.28 6.18
C GLY A 43 -3.90 21.37 6.76
N ARG A 44 -5.05 21.19 6.10
CA ARG A 44 -6.08 20.25 6.56
C ARG A 44 -5.64 18.81 6.30
N GLU A 45 -5.88 17.94 7.27
CA GLU A 45 -5.71 16.50 7.09
C GLU A 45 -7.05 15.84 6.75
N GLU A 46 -7.05 14.99 5.73
CA GLU A 46 -8.18 14.17 5.34
C GLU A 46 -7.77 12.70 5.32
N VAL A 47 -8.54 11.84 5.99
CA VAL A 47 -8.31 10.39 5.98
C VAL A 47 -9.35 9.70 5.11
N VAL A 48 -8.88 9.10 4.02
CA VAL A 48 -9.73 8.32 3.10
C VAL A 48 -9.68 6.85 3.51
N PRO A 49 -10.83 6.19 3.75
CA PRO A 49 -10.87 4.78 4.11
C PRO A 49 -10.42 3.88 2.96
N VAL A 50 -9.58 2.89 3.26
CA VAL A 50 -9.07 1.91 2.29
C VAL A 50 -9.00 0.52 2.89
N THR A 51 -8.92 -0.48 2.04
CA THR A 51 -8.43 -1.81 2.42
C THR A 51 -6.94 -1.88 2.11
N LEU A 52 -6.12 -2.15 3.12
CA LEU A 52 -4.70 -2.40 2.94
C LEU A 52 -4.46 -3.90 2.81
N VAL A 53 -3.79 -4.31 1.74
CA VAL A 53 -3.33 -5.69 1.53
C VAL A 53 -1.80 -5.72 1.56
N GLU A 54 -1.24 -6.56 2.42
CA GLU A 54 0.20 -6.72 2.61
C GLU A 54 0.62 -8.17 2.37
N PHE A 55 1.69 -8.39 1.60
CA PHE A 55 2.27 -9.71 1.42
C PHE A 55 3.77 -9.65 1.19
N PRO A 56 4.52 -10.73 1.54
CA PRO A 56 5.92 -10.82 1.20
C PRO A 56 6.08 -10.93 -0.32
N ALA A 57 6.97 -10.12 -0.90
CA ALA A 57 7.39 -10.24 -2.28
C ALA A 57 8.89 -10.56 -2.37
N PHE A 58 9.21 -11.54 -3.20
CA PHE A 58 10.57 -11.76 -3.67
C PHE A 58 10.96 -10.59 -4.57
N SER A 59 12.18 -10.07 -4.40
CA SER A 59 12.66 -8.86 -5.09
C SER A 59 12.50 -8.92 -6.62
N GLY A 60 12.61 -10.11 -7.22
CA GLY A 60 12.43 -10.32 -8.67
C GLY A 60 10.97 -10.34 -9.17
N ARG A 61 9.98 -10.35 -8.28
CA ARG A 61 8.55 -10.56 -8.63
C ARG A 61 7.68 -9.31 -8.52
N VAL A 62 8.23 -8.20 -8.02
CA VAL A 62 7.50 -6.93 -7.88
C VAL A 62 7.01 -6.39 -9.22
N ALA A 63 7.79 -6.57 -10.30
CA ALA A 63 7.39 -6.15 -11.64
C ALA A 63 6.15 -6.92 -12.14
N GLU A 64 6.09 -8.22 -11.86
CA GLU A 64 4.95 -9.09 -12.19
C GLU A 64 3.69 -8.65 -11.43
N VAL A 65 3.82 -8.36 -10.13
CA VAL A 65 2.71 -7.81 -9.33
C VAL A 65 2.21 -6.49 -9.93
N ARG A 66 3.10 -5.53 -10.22
CA ARG A 66 2.68 -4.24 -10.80
C ARG A 66 2.00 -4.42 -12.16
N HIS A 67 2.45 -5.38 -12.97
CA HIS A 67 1.83 -5.69 -14.25
C HIS A 67 0.42 -6.25 -14.08
N ALA A 68 0.25 -7.25 -13.21
CA ALA A 68 -1.04 -7.87 -12.92
C ALA A 68 -2.06 -6.85 -12.40
N LEU A 69 -1.64 -5.94 -11.51
CA LEU A 69 -2.51 -4.89 -10.99
C LEU A 69 -2.97 -3.91 -12.08
N ARG A 70 -2.05 -3.46 -12.95
CA ARG A 70 -2.37 -2.58 -14.07
C ARG A 70 -3.32 -3.22 -15.08
N ALA A 71 -3.13 -4.51 -15.38
CA ALA A 71 -4.00 -5.26 -16.29
C ALA A 71 -5.44 -5.34 -15.78
N ASN A 72 -5.65 -5.28 -14.46
CA ASN A 72 -6.94 -5.30 -13.80
C ASN A 72 -7.49 -3.89 -13.48
N GLY A 73 -6.91 -2.84 -14.06
CA GLY A 73 -7.37 -1.45 -13.83
C GLY A 73 -7.04 -0.89 -12.44
N LEU A 74 -6.24 -1.61 -11.64
CA LEU A 74 -5.78 -1.13 -10.35
C LEU A 74 -4.56 -0.22 -10.56
N SER A 75 -4.74 1.07 -10.28
CA SER A 75 -3.71 2.10 -10.50
C SER A 75 -2.43 1.80 -9.71
N ALA A 76 -1.27 1.95 -10.34
CA ALA A 76 0.02 1.76 -9.67
C ALA A 76 0.31 2.78 -8.54
N ALA A 77 -0.48 3.85 -8.44
CA ALA A 77 -0.38 4.84 -7.35
C ALA A 77 -0.78 4.27 -5.98
N THR A 78 -1.43 3.10 -5.94
CA THR A 78 -1.85 2.44 -4.70
C THR A 78 -0.84 1.41 -4.17
N VAL A 79 0.24 1.16 -4.90
CA VAL A 79 1.20 0.09 -4.61
C VAL A 79 2.46 0.70 -4.00
N ASP A 80 2.57 0.59 -2.68
CA ASP A 80 3.78 0.93 -1.95
C ASP A 80 4.65 -0.33 -1.80
N VAL A 81 5.83 -0.33 -2.42
CA VAL A 81 6.78 -1.44 -2.32
C VAL A 81 7.87 -1.05 -1.34
N ARG A 82 7.95 -1.73 -0.20
CA ARG A 82 9.01 -1.50 0.78
C ARG A 82 9.90 -2.71 0.96
N SER A 83 11.20 -2.47 1.03
CA SER A 83 12.10 -3.51 1.54
C SER A 83 11.83 -3.69 3.04
N MET A 84 11.90 -4.92 3.58
CA MET A 84 11.82 -5.11 5.05
C MET A 84 12.90 -4.29 5.79
N LEU A 85 14.05 -4.05 5.13
CA LEU A 85 15.12 -3.18 5.63
C LEU A 85 14.75 -1.69 5.67
N ASP A 86 13.68 -1.30 4.97
CA ASP A 86 13.15 0.06 4.95
C ASP A 86 12.08 0.26 6.04
N GLU A 87 11.37 -0.81 6.42
CA GLU A 87 10.43 -0.80 7.55
C GLU A 87 11.14 -0.49 8.88
N LEU A 88 12.33 -1.08 9.13
CA LEU A 88 13.13 -0.77 10.32
C LEU A 88 13.66 0.67 10.34
N ARG A 89 13.86 1.28 9.17
CA ARG A 89 14.36 2.66 9.05
C ARG A 89 13.24 3.71 9.05
N SER A 90 12.05 3.33 8.63
CA SER A 90 10.89 4.23 8.56
C SER A 90 10.27 4.54 9.91
N ASP A 91 10.33 3.60 10.87
CA ASP A 91 9.92 3.86 12.27
C ASP A 91 10.76 4.98 12.92
N ALA A 92 11.99 5.19 12.44
CA ALA A 92 12.89 6.26 12.90
C ALA A 92 12.73 7.59 12.12
N ARG A 93 11.97 7.61 11.02
CA ARG A 93 11.82 8.77 10.11
C ARG A 93 10.36 9.19 9.97
N ALA A 94 9.60 9.18 11.07
CA ALA A 94 8.35 9.93 11.14
C ALA A 94 8.57 11.44 11.36
N GLU A 95 9.82 11.86 11.59
CA GLU A 95 10.18 13.27 11.81
C GLU A 95 11.31 13.70 10.87
N SER A 96 10.98 14.10 9.64
CA SER A 96 11.79 15.05 8.85
C SER A 96 11.05 15.42 7.56
N GLY A 97 10.64 16.69 7.47
CA GLY A 97 10.11 17.26 6.24
C GLY A 97 11.18 17.36 5.14
N GLN A 98 10.77 17.28 3.89
CA GLN A 98 10.81 18.40 2.94
C GLN A 98 10.47 17.92 1.50
N GLU A 99 9.56 18.71 0.92
CA GLU A 99 9.43 19.21 -0.47
C GLU A 99 10.03 18.43 -1.65
N GLY A 100 9.16 18.19 -2.65
CA GLY A 100 9.61 18.27 -4.03
C GLY A 100 8.85 17.53 -5.13
N HIS A 101 7.68 16.89 -4.93
CA HIS A 101 6.87 16.32 -6.01
C HIS A 101 5.38 16.29 -5.62
N PRO A 102 4.41 16.38 -6.57
CA PRO A 102 2.97 16.60 -6.29
C PRO A 102 2.24 15.44 -5.60
N CYS A 103 2.96 14.42 -5.12
CA CYS A 103 2.42 13.39 -4.25
C CYS A 103 2.87 13.72 -2.83
N GLN A 104 2.01 14.41 -2.08
CA GLN A 104 2.22 14.66 -0.65
C GLN A 104 2.53 13.35 0.10
N PRO A 105 3.26 13.41 1.23
CA PRO A 105 3.58 12.21 2.00
C PRO A 105 2.30 11.55 2.51
N MET A 106 1.97 10.41 1.90
CA MET A 106 0.79 9.63 2.21
C MET A 106 1.02 8.84 3.50
N LYS A 107 0.30 9.18 4.59
CA LYS A 107 0.36 8.42 5.85
C LYS A 107 -0.66 7.28 5.81
N ILE A 108 -0.19 6.04 5.92
CA ILE A 108 -1.08 4.86 6.02
C ILE A 108 -1.36 4.61 7.50
N TYR A 109 -2.63 4.71 7.89
CA TYR A 109 -3.11 4.35 9.21
C TYR A 109 -3.65 2.92 9.12
N ARG A 110 -3.19 2.02 9.99
CA ARG A 110 -3.78 0.69 10.15
C ARG A 110 -4.16 0.48 11.61
N ARG A 111 -5.40 0.08 11.87
CA ARG A 111 -5.79 -0.38 13.20
C ARG A 111 -5.46 -1.87 13.28
N LEU A 112 -4.49 -2.23 14.12
CA LEU A 112 -4.22 -3.64 14.43
C LEU A 112 -5.47 -4.20 15.14
N PRO A 113 -5.96 -5.40 14.77
CA PRO A 113 -7.04 -6.02 15.52
C PRO A 113 -6.59 -6.21 16.97
N LEU A 114 -7.36 -5.67 17.92
CA LEU A 114 -7.20 -5.97 19.34
C LEU A 114 -7.40 -7.48 19.49
N SER A 115 -6.35 -8.17 19.92
CA SER A 115 -6.38 -9.62 20.21
C SER A 115 -7.18 -9.90 21.49
#